data_AF-C9KLE4-F1
#
_entry.id   AF-C9KLE4-F1
#
_cell.length_a   1.000
_cell.length_b   1.000
_cell.length_c   1.000
_cell.angle_alpha   90.00
_cell.angle_beta   90.00
_cell.angle_gamma   90.00
#
_symmetry.space_group_name_H-M   'P 1'
#
loop_
_entity.id
_entity.type
_entity.pdbx_description
1 polymer ?
#
loop_
_entity_poly.entity_id
_entity_poly.type
_entity_poly.pdbx_seq_one_letter_code
_entity_poly.pdbx_strand_id
1 'polypeptide(L)'
;MNDVNDMDDKCDSNEPREIITVWPDFADAFVCKADRCQHTCCRGWEIDIDAATTAYYDSLEGPIGEELRENIDAQADGTHSFHLTQDERCPFLREDGLCRLIRTLGEEALCEVCTMHPRFFIMSGQLELAGFGLACEKAVELLLAADSLRLRAEGESKSFDFGALLAFLGREVPREWLLPPRELTLAQFSFLLAQMKDTEPIDAVWPQQLTALRLDCRQLLPRYAKLLSERGERAAEKLVSYLLYRQLSKADAYGMEALCRYARCNAAFIYLLAAKTHDLPEAVRRWSEQIEYDEENTARLIEACGQVPAMFF
;
A
#
# COMPACT_ATOMS: atom_id res chain seq x y z
N MET A 1 -24.57 -21.41 61.45
CA MET A 1 -23.85 -22.58 60.92
C MET A 1 -24.22 -22.67 59.46
N ASN A 2 -23.52 -21.90 58.62
CA ASN A 2 -22.31 -22.31 57.86
C ASN A 2 -22.76 -22.96 56.55
N ASP A 3 -22.25 -22.71 55.34
CA ASP A 3 -21.21 -21.88 54.71
C ASP A 3 -21.61 -21.93 53.20
N VAL A 4 -21.66 -20.87 52.38
CA VAL A 4 -20.58 -20.10 51.72
C VAL A 4 -19.71 -20.93 50.74
N ASN A 5 -19.60 -20.38 49.51
CA ASN A 5 -18.67 -20.59 48.38
C ASN A 5 -19.19 -21.41 47.18
N ASP A 6 -19.58 -20.75 46.08
CA ASP A 6 -18.80 -19.95 45.11
C ASP A 6 -18.34 -20.83 43.93
N MET A 7 -19.17 -20.81 42.89
CA MET A 7 -18.82 -21.18 41.52
C MET A 7 -19.25 -20.01 40.64
N ASP A 8 -18.48 -18.93 40.67
CA ASP A 8 -18.52 -17.86 39.67
C ASP A 8 -17.10 -17.65 39.18
N ASP A 9 -16.66 -18.49 38.24
CA ASP A 9 -15.43 -18.27 37.49
C ASP A 9 -15.74 -17.31 36.33
N LYS A 10 -15.92 -16.03 36.68
CA LYS A 10 -15.91 -14.92 35.72
C LYS A 10 -14.47 -14.66 35.30
N CYS A 11 -14.06 -15.20 34.16
CA CYS A 11 -12.89 -14.67 33.45
C CYS A 11 -13.37 -13.65 32.42
N ASP A 12 -13.75 -12.48 32.91
CA ASP A 12 -13.95 -11.27 32.11
C ASP A 12 -12.66 -10.44 32.26
N SER A 13 -11.61 -10.80 31.51
CA SER A 13 -10.35 -10.07 31.51
C SER A 13 -10.48 -8.83 30.64
N ASN A 14 -11.12 -7.80 31.17
CA ASN A 14 -11.21 -6.47 30.57
C ASN A 14 -9.95 -5.63 30.87
N GLU A 15 -8.77 -6.22 30.64
CA GLU A 15 -7.49 -5.48 30.65
C GLU A 15 -7.23 -4.97 29.21
N PRO A 16 -6.89 -3.69 29.01
CA PRO A 16 -6.52 -3.18 27.71
C PRO A 16 -5.27 -3.93 27.24
N ARG A 17 -5.42 -4.75 26.20
CA ARG A 17 -4.27 -5.41 25.57
C ARG A 17 -3.44 -4.34 24.87
N GLU A 18 -2.20 -4.19 25.30
CA GLU A 18 -1.24 -3.30 24.66
C GLU A 18 -1.03 -3.75 23.21
N ILE A 19 -1.42 -2.91 22.25
CA ILE A 19 -1.22 -3.16 20.83
C ILE A 19 0.22 -2.76 20.50
N ILE A 20 0.99 -3.71 19.95
CA ILE A 20 2.34 -3.46 19.49
C ILE A 20 2.28 -3.12 18.01
N THR A 21 2.69 -1.90 17.66
CA THR A 21 2.80 -1.46 16.26
C THR A 21 4.17 -1.84 15.70
N VAL A 22 4.19 -2.48 14.54
CA VAL A 22 5.42 -2.89 13.83
C VAL A 22 5.56 -2.06 12.56
N TRP A 23 6.73 -1.47 12.36
CA TRP A 23 7.06 -0.64 11.20
C TRP A 23 8.22 -1.25 10.39
N PRO A 24 8.30 -1.00 9.08
CA PRO A 24 9.56 -1.09 8.36
C PRO A 24 10.62 -0.24 9.06
N ASP A 25 11.82 -0.77 9.25
CA ASP A 25 12.83 -0.07 10.04
C ASP A 25 13.40 1.20 9.37
N PHE A 26 13.07 1.40 8.09
CA PHE A 26 13.31 2.64 7.35
C PHE A 26 12.25 3.72 7.62
N ALA A 27 11.23 3.48 8.44
CA ALA A 27 10.13 4.41 8.66
C ALA A 27 10.58 5.80 9.15
N ASP A 28 11.56 5.85 10.06
CA ASP A 28 12.11 7.12 10.56
C ASP A 28 12.82 7.95 9.47
N ALA A 29 13.20 7.32 8.36
CA ALA A 29 13.83 8.01 7.23
C ALA A 29 12.80 8.61 6.26
N PHE A 30 11.50 8.39 6.49
CA PHE A 30 10.44 8.97 5.67
C PHE A 30 10.28 10.46 5.95
N VAL A 31 10.47 11.26 4.91
CA VAL A 31 10.18 12.69 4.89
C VAL A 31 9.54 13.01 3.55
N CYS A 32 8.35 13.60 3.57
CA CYS A 32 7.63 13.99 2.36
C CYS A 32 8.52 14.84 1.44
N LYS A 33 8.49 14.55 0.13
CA LYS A 33 9.27 15.31 -0.88
C LYS A 33 8.65 16.67 -1.20
N ALA A 34 7.42 16.92 -0.73
CA ALA A 34 6.66 18.14 -0.96
C ALA A 34 6.60 18.52 -2.45
N ASP A 35 7.09 19.71 -2.80
CA ASP A 35 7.16 20.24 -4.17
C ASP A 35 8.01 19.40 -5.13
N ARG A 36 8.87 18.53 -4.62
CA ARG A 36 9.75 17.67 -5.44
C ARG A 36 9.10 16.36 -5.88
N CYS A 37 7.85 16.09 -5.49
CA CYS A 37 7.11 14.93 -5.99
C CYS A 37 6.80 15.08 -7.49
N GLN A 38 7.13 14.07 -8.29
CA GLN A 38 6.64 13.99 -9.68
C GLN A 38 5.19 13.51 -9.72
N HIS A 39 4.81 12.68 -8.75
CA HIS A 39 3.46 12.16 -8.57
C HIS A 39 2.86 12.73 -7.28
N THR A 40 2.12 13.84 -7.40
CA THR A 40 1.46 14.48 -6.25
C THR A 40 0.29 13.63 -5.76
N CYS A 41 0.21 13.43 -4.45
CA CYS A 41 -0.94 12.79 -3.81
C CYS A 41 -2.16 13.70 -3.75
N CYS A 42 -2.06 14.98 -4.15
CA CYS A 42 -3.19 15.92 -4.13
C CYS A 42 -3.91 16.01 -5.49
N ARG A 43 -3.99 14.89 -6.21
CA ARG A 43 -4.64 14.80 -7.53
C ARG A 43 -5.15 13.39 -7.83
N GLY A 44 -6.30 13.30 -8.50
CA GLY A 44 -6.79 12.08 -9.14
C GLY A 44 -7.54 11.10 -8.23
N TRP A 45 -7.87 11.52 -7.01
CA TRP A 45 -8.71 10.76 -6.08
C TRP A 45 -9.40 11.71 -5.11
N GLU A 46 -10.54 11.28 -4.57
CA GLU A 46 -11.33 12.02 -3.58
C GLU A 46 -10.57 12.09 -2.25
N ILE A 47 -10.56 13.27 -1.63
CA ILE A 47 -9.92 13.50 -0.34
C ILE A 47 -11.02 13.75 0.69
N ASP A 48 -11.32 12.71 1.46
CA ASP A 48 -12.25 12.80 2.56
C ASP A 48 -11.71 13.66 3.70
N ILE A 49 -12.63 14.34 4.37
CA ILE A 49 -12.39 15.24 5.49
C ILE A 49 -13.12 14.65 6.68
N ASP A 50 -12.35 14.27 7.70
CA ASP A 50 -12.89 13.75 8.94
C ASP A 50 -13.74 14.80 9.67
N ALA A 51 -14.70 14.33 10.47
CA ALA A 51 -15.68 15.21 11.11
C ALA A 51 -15.05 16.26 12.04
N ALA A 52 -13.90 15.94 12.67
CA ALA A 52 -13.20 16.89 13.54
C ALA A 52 -12.57 18.01 12.71
N THR A 53 -11.95 17.68 11.58
CA THR A 53 -11.37 18.65 10.65
C THR A 53 -12.45 19.49 9.98
N THR A 54 -13.59 18.91 9.60
CA THR A 54 -14.75 19.67 9.09
C THR A 54 -15.22 20.71 10.10
N ALA A 55 -15.43 20.31 11.36
CA ALA A 55 -15.83 21.25 12.42
C ALA A 55 -14.77 22.33 12.68
N TYR A 56 -13.49 21.99 12.57
CA TYR A 56 -12.39 22.96 12.65
C TYR A 56 -12.47 23.97 11.50
N TYR A 57 -12.58 23.52 10.25
CA TYR A 57 -12.70 24.39 9.08
C TYR A 57 -13.94 25.30 9.15
N ASP A 58 -15.07 24.80 9.62
CA ASP A 58 -16.28 25.60 9.83
C ASP A 58 -16.09 26.72 10.86
N SER A 59 -15.25 26.49 11.87
CA SER A 59 -14.94 27.48 12.89
C SER A 59 -13.97 28.58 12.42
N LEU A 60 -13.30 28.40 11.28
CA LEU A 60 -12.32 29.36 10.79
C LEU A 60 -13.00 30.62 10.22
N GLU A 61 -12.56 31.76 10.73
CA GLU A 61 -12.97 33.08 10.25
C GLU A 61 -12.03 33.61 9.15
N GLY A 62 -12.55 34.54 8.35
CA GLY A 62 -11.78 35.23 7.31
C GLY A 62 -11.64 34.43 6.01
N PRO A 63 -10.83 34.95 5.06
CA PRO A 63 -10.84 34.48 3.67
C PRO A 63 -10.52 32.99 3.50
N ILE A 64 -9.63 32.44 4.33
CA ILE A 64 -9.26 31.02 4.24
C ILE A 64 -10.40 30.09 4.71
N GLY A 65 -11.14 30.48 5.74
CA GLY A 65 -12.28 29.71 6.22
C GLY A 65 -13.47 29.77 5.24
N GLU A 66 -13.70 30.93 4.63
CA GLU A 66 -14.69 31.08 3.55
C GLU A 66 -14.35 30.17 2.36
N GLU A 67 -13.10 30.22 1.90
CA GLU A 67 -12.63 29.37 0.80
C GLU A 67 -12.71 27.87 1.11
N LEU A 68 -12.37 27.46 2.33
CA LEU A 68 -12.55 26.07 2.78
C LEU A 68 -14.01 25.63 2.65
N ARG A 69 -14.96 26.39 3.19
CA ARG A 69 -16.39 26.05 3.11
C ARG A 69 -16.93 26.04 1.68
N GLU A 70 -16.40 26.88 0.79
CA GLU A 70 -16.78 26.89 -0.63
C GLU A 70 -16.24 25.69 -1.42
N ASN A 71 -15.19 25.03 -0.91
CA ASN A 71 -14.50 23.92 -1.58
C ASN A 71 -14.70 22.59 -0.87
N ILE A 72 -15.73 22.45 -0.04
CA ILE A 72 -16.08 21.21 0.64
C ILE A 72 -17.48 20.79 0.21
N ASP A 73 -17.58 19.59 -0.34
CA ASP A 73 -18.84 18.95 -0.69
C ASP A 73 -19.31 18.07 0.47
N ALA A 74 -20.58 18.19 0.84
CA ALA A 74 -21.23 17.28 1.77
C ALA A 74 -21.83 16.12 0.98
N GLN A 75 -21.43 14.90 1.31
CA GLN A 75 -21.89 13.68 0.67
C GLN A 75 -23.22 13.20 1.27
N ALA A 76 -23.94 12.35 0.52
CA ALA A 76 -25.26 11.86 0.92
C ALA A 76 -25.24 11.00 2.20
N ASP A 77 -24.10 10.41 2.53
CA ASP A 77 -23.86 9.60 3.73
C ASP A 77 -23.39 10.42 4.95
N GLY A 78 -23.27 11.75 4.81
CA GLY A 78 -22.84 12.67 5.85
C GLY A 78 -21.33 12.85 5.95
N THR A 79 -20.54 12.22 5.07
CA THR A 79 -19.12 12.52 4.93
C THR A 79 -18.90 13.84 4.19
N HIS A 80 -17.70 14.40 4.32
CA HIS A 80 -17.30 15.63 3.62
C HIS A 80 -16.03 15.34 2.83
N SER A 81 -15.92 15.89 1.62
CA SER A 81 -14.71 15.78 0.81
C SER A 81 -14.37 17.11 0.15
N PHE A 82 -13.11 17.29 -0.25
CA PHE A 82 -12.75 18.48 -1.02
C PHE A 82 -13.34 18.42 -2.43
N HIS A 83 -13.98 19.50 -2.85
CA HIS A 83 -14.37 19.74 -4.23
C HIS A 83 -13.12 19.85 -5.11
N LEU A 84 -12.79 18.78 -5.85
CA LEU A 84 -11.64 18.81 -6.74
C LEU A 84 -11.86 19.77 -7.91
N THR A 85 -10.79 20.38 -8.38
CA THR A 85 -10.85 21.21 -9.59
C THR A 85 -11.17 20.38 -10.82
N GLN A 86 -11.48 21.04 -11.95
CA GLN A 86 -11.73 20.37 -13.22
C GLN A 86 -10.59 19.45 -13.69
N ASP A 87 -9.35 19.71 -13.27
CA ASP A 87 -8.17 18.88 -13.57
C ASP A 87 -7.92 17.79 -12.51
N GLU A 88 -8.92 17.53 -11.67
CA GLU A 88 -8.94 16.56 -10.56
C GLU A 88 -7.87 16.86 -9.50
N ARG A 89 -7.52 18.15 -9.30
CA ARG A 89 -6.55 18.57 -8.27
C ARG A 89 -7.27 19.02 -7.02
N CYS A 90 -6.65 18.80 -5.86
CA CYS A 90 -7.07 19.47 -4.63
C CYS A 90 -7.07 21.00 -4.85
N PRO A 91 -8.14 21.73 -4.45
CA PRO A 91 -8.23 23.18 -4.64
C PRO A 91 -7.14 23.95 -3.89
N PHE A 92 -6.56 23.36 -2.85
CA PHE A 92 -5.46 23.93 -2.07
C PHE A 92 -4.07 23.54 -2.57
N LEU A 93 -3.95 22.76 -3.65
CA LEU A 93 -2.66 22.42 -4.26
C LEU A 93 -2.19 23.58 -5.16
N ARG A 94 -1.12 24.25 -4.72
CA ARG A 94 -0.52 25.38 -5.44
C ARG A 94 0.19 24.92 -6.71
N GLU A 95 0.48 25.87 -7.60
CA GLU A 95 1.23 25.61 -8.84
C GLU A 95 2.67 25.15 -8.58
N ASP A 96 3.26 25.56 -7.45
CA ASP A 96 4.60 25.13 -7.01
C ASP A 96 4.59 23.75 -6.32
N GLY A 97 3.47 23.03 -6.34
CA GLY A 97 3.36 21.69 -5.76
C GLY A 97 3.22 21.64 -4.24
N LEU A 98 3.15 22.81 -3.56
CA LEU A 98 2.97 22.88 -2.11
C LEU A 98 1.50 23.02 -1.69
N CYS A 99 1.14 22.44 -0.56
CA CYS A 99 -0.19 22.61 0.04
C CYS A 99 -0.37 24.02 0.63
N ARG A 100 -1.41 24.74 0.20
CA ARG A 100 -1.73 26.07 0.72
C ARG A 100 -2.22 26.06 2.16
N LEU A 101 -2.89 25.01 2.62
CA LEU A 101 -3.35 24.88 4.01
C LEU A 101 -2.16 24.83 4.96
N ILE A 102 -1.17 23.97 4.69
CA ILE A 102 0.06 23.90 5.50
C ILE A 102 0.76 25.26 5.58
N ARG A 103 0.85 25.98 4.45
CA ARG A 103 1.53 27.28 4.36
C ARG A 103 0.82 28.39 5.14
N THR A 104 -0.49 28.27 5.34
CA THR A 104 -1.34 29.34 5.89
C THR A 104 -1.75 29.06 7.34
N LEU A 105 -2.12 27.81 7.64
CA LEU A 105 -2.68 27.36 8.91
C LEU A 105 -1.72 26.45 9.70
N GLY A 106 -0.71 25.87 9.04
CA GLY A 106 0.17 24.86 9.62
C GLY A 106 -0.24 23.43 9.26
N GLU A 107 0.65 22.47 9.52
CA GLU A 107 0.43 21.04 9.19
C GLU A 107 -0.71 20.43 10.02
N GLU A 108 -0.93 20.92 11.24
CA GLU A 108 -2.03 20.49 12.13
C GLU A 108 -3.43 20.79 11.58
N ALA A 109 -3.52 21.60 10.52
CA ALA A 109 -4.79 21.90 9.87
C ALA A 109 -5.23 20.83 8.88
N LEU A 110 -4.39 19.84 8.57
CA LEU A 110 -4.70 18.79 7.59
C LEU A 110 -5.73 17.80 8.14
N CYS A 111 -6.64 17.33 7.28
CA CYS A 111 -7.50 16.20 7.60
C CYS A 111 -6.69 14.92 7.76
N GLU A 112 -7.28 13.92 8.43
CA GLU A 112 -6.63 12.64 8.72
C GLU A 112 -6.04 11.98 7.47
N VAL A 113 -6.79 11.96 6.37
CA VAL A 113 -6.33 11.41 5.08
C VAL A 113 -5.03 12.08 4.61
N CYS A 114 -4.95 13.41 4.68
CA CYS A 114 -3.77 14.17 4.28
C CYS A 114 -2.58 13.98 5.22
N THR A 115 -2.83 13.92 6.54
CA THR A 115 -1.81 13.73 7.57
C THR A 115 -1.20 12.34 7.53
N MET A 116 -2.06 11.33 7.33
CA MET A 116 -1.66 9.95 7.40
C MET A 116 -1.02 9.47 6.11
N HIS A 117 -1.46 9.94 4.93
CA HIS A 117 -0.93 9.48 3.64
C HIS A 117 0.61 9.64 3.55
N PRO A 118 1.36 8.62 3.08
CA PRO A 118 0.90 7.34 2.52
C PRO A 118 0.86 6.21 3.55
N ARG A 119 0.82 6.50 4.85
CA ARG A 119 0.87 5.47 5.90
C ARG A 119 -0.38 4.59 5.88
N PHE A 120 -0.19 3.33 6.22
CA PHE A 120 -1.29 2.39 6.45
C PHE A 120 -1.08 1.66 7.77
N PHE A 121 -2.17 1.14 8.33
CA PHE A 121 -2.20 0.34 9.54
C PHE A 121 -3.17 -0.81 9.31
N ILE A 122 -2.74 -2.04 9.57
CA ILE A 122 -3.59 -3.23 9.47
C ILE A 122 -3.37 -4.12 10.70
N MET A 123 -4.44 -4.73 11.19
CA MET A 123 -4.35 -5.69 12.29
C MET A 123 -4.03 -7.09 11.76
N SER A 124 -3.00 -7.74 12.31
CA SER A 124 -2.72 -9.16 12.08
C SER A 124 -2.49 -9.86 13.42
N GLY A 125 -3.51 -10.59 13.88
CA GLY A 125 -3.51 -11.16 15.23
C GLY A 125 -3.52 -10.06 16.29
N GLN A 126 -2.45 -9.99 17.10
CA GLN A 126 -2.29 -9.01 18.17
C GLN A 126 -1.36 -7.85 17.79
N LEU A 127 -0.83 -7.83 16.57
CA LEU A 127 0.05 -6.78 16.07
C LEU A 127 -0.72 -5.82 15.18
N GLU A 128 -0.43 -4.54 15.33
CA GLU A 128 -0.72 -3.55 14.30
C GLU A 128 0.49 -3.47 13.37
N LEU A 129 0.29 -3.79 12.10
CA LEU A 129 1.33 -3.69 11.09
C LEU A 129 1.16 -2.36 10.37
N ALA A 130 2.15 -1.49 10.53
CA ALA A 130 2.17 -0.17 9.92
C ALA A 130 3.17 -0.10 8.77
N GLY A 131 3.00 0.82 7.83
CA GLY A 131 3.93 0.99 6.71
C GLY A 131 3.52 2.12 5.80
N PHE A 132 4.02 2.12 4.55
CA PHE A 132 3.74 3.15 3.55
C PHE A 132 3.22 2.56 2.24
N GLY A 133 2.19 3.15 1.65
CA GLY A 133 1.76 2.82 0.30
C GLY A 133 2.75 3.26 -0.75
N LEU A 134 2.93 2.37 -1.72
CA LEU A 134 3.98 2.49 -2.72
C LEU A 134 3.58 3.43 -3.86
N ALA A 135 2.36 3.94 -3.91
CA ALA A 135 1.97 5.06 -4.79
C ALA A 135 2.76 6.34 -4.47
N CYS A 136 3.34 6.43 -3.26
CA CYS A 136 4.29 7.47 -2.90
C CYS A 136 5.70 7.13 -3.40
N GLU A 137 6.23 7.93 -4.32
CA GLU A 137 7.59 7.76 -4.87
C GLU A 137 8.68 7.79 -3.77
N LYS A 138 8.48 8.53 -2.67
CA LYS A 138 9.43 8.54 -1.54
C LYS A 138 9.44 7.21 -0.78
N ALA A 139 8.28 6.60 -0.60
CA ALA A 139 8.19 5.28 0.03
C ALA A 139 8.88 4.22 -0.83
N VAL A 140 8.71 4.29 -2.16
CA VAL A 140 9.41 3.42 -3.12
C VAL A 140 10.92 3.61 -3.06
N GLU A 141 11.41 4.87 -3.03
CA GLU A 141 12.85 5.16 -2.88
C GLU A 141 13.43 4.49 -1.63
N LEU A 142 12.76 4.62 -0.48
CA LEU A 142 13.22 4.04 0.79
C LEU A 142 13.20 2.52 0.76
N LEU A 143 12.09 1.92 0.29
CA LEU A 143 11.98 0.48 0.14
C LEU A 143 13.08 -0.05 -0.78
N LEU A 144 13.31 0.58 -1.93
CA LEU A 144 14.30 0.12 -2.91
C LEU A 144 15.74 0.34 -2.45
N ALA A 145 16.01 1.37 -1.63
CA ALA A 145 17.34 1.63 -1.06
C ALA A 145 17.75 0.65 0.05
N ALA A 146 16.80 0.06 0.77
CA ALA A 146 17.10 -0.93 1.81
C ALA A 146 17.67 -2.25 1.24
N ASP A 147 18.55 -2.94 1.95
CA ASP A 147 19.11 -4.23 1.46
C ASP A 147 18.11 -5.39 1.53
N SER A 148 17.22 -5.37 2.53
CA SER A 148 16.19 -6.38 2.79
C SER A 148 15.03 -5.76 3.56
N LEU A 149 13.88 -6.44 3.65
CA LEU A 149 12.78 -5.98 4.49
C LEU A 149 13.09 -6.30 5.95
N ARG A 150 13.46 -5.26 6.69
CA ARG A 150 13.66 -5.29 8.14
C ARG A 150 12.53 -4.51 8.80
N LEU A 151 12.12 -4.99 9.96
CA LEU A 151 10.98 -4.51 10.71
C LEU A 151 11.39 -4.20 12.15
N ARG A 152 10.68 -3.30 12.79
CA ARG A 152 10.95 -2.89 14.17
C ARG A 152 9.63 -2.61 14.87
N ALA A 153 9.48 -3.16 16.08
CA ALA A 153 8.36 -2.80 16.95
C ALA A 153 8.55 -1.37 17.46
N GLU A 154 7.47 -0.63 17.60
CA GLU A 154 7.49 0.73 18.13
C GLU A 154 8.05 0.74 19.56
N GLY A 155 8.89 1.74 19.88
CA GLY A 155 9.62 1.81 21.14
C GLY A 155 10.85 0.90 21.26
N GLU A 156 11.04 -0.06 20.34
CA GLU A 156 12.17 -0.97 20.34
C GLU A 156 13.33 -0.48 19.47
N SER A 157 14.57 -0.80 19.87
CA SER A 157 15.79 -0.41 19.13
C SER A 157 16.28 -1.47 18.14
N LYS A 158 15.83 -2.72 18.29
CA LYS A 158 16.33 -3.86 17.50
C LYS A 158 15.36 -4.16 16.36
N SER A 159 15.88 -4.13 15.13
CA SER A 159 15.14 -4.64 13.97
C SER A 159 15.23 -6.16 13.86
N PHE A 160 14.20 -6.79 13.29
CA PHE A 160 14.13 -8.21 12.92
C PHE A 160 13.80 -8.36 11.43
N ASP A 161 14.00 -9.56 10.86
CA ASP A 161 13.61 -9.81 9.47
C ASP A 161 12.14 -10.22 9.35
N PHE A 162 11.63 -10.16 8.13
CA PHE A 162 10.27 -10.55 7.81
C PHE A 162 9.97 -12.03 8.16
N GLY A 163 10.94 -12.93 8.05
CA GLY A 163 10.77 -14.33 8.44
C GLY A 163 10.47 -14.49 9.93
N ALA A 164 11.14 -13.72 10.78
CA ALA A 164 10.87 -13.68 12.21
C ALA A 164 9.46 -13.16 12.53
N LEU A 165 8.96 -12.15 11.79
CA LEU A 165 7.56 -11.70 11.92
C LEU A 165 6.58 -12.83 11.59
N LEU A 166 6.80 -13.52 10.46
CA LEU A 166 5.93 -14.63 10.04
C LEU A 166 5.93 -15.77 11.06
N ALA A 167 7.10 -16.12 11.61
CA ALA A 167 7.23 -17.12 12.67
C ALA A 167 6.46 -16.71 13.93
N PHE A 168 6.57 -15.45 14.35
CA PHE A 168 5.82 -14.93 15.49
C PHE A 168 4.29 -15.03 15.28
N LEU A 169 3.82 -14.74 14.06
CA LEU A 169 2.41 -14.85 13.69
C LEU A 169 1.94 -16.31 13.47
N GLY A 170 2.83 -17.31 13.52
CA GLY A 170 2.52 -18.70 13.18
C GLY A 170 2.19 -18.91 11.69
N ARG A 171 2.75 -18.06 10.82
CA ARG A 171 2.47 -17.98 9.37
C ARG A 171 3.73 -18.17 8.53
N GLU A 172 4.63 -19.05 8.97
CA GLU A 172 5.87 -19.35 8.26
C GLU A 172 5.59 -19.85 6.84
N VAL A 173 6.39 -19.38 5.88
CA VAL A 173 6.32 -19.83 4.49
C VAL A 173 7.71 -20.14 3.97
N PRO A 174 7.85 -21.07 3.00
CA PRO A 174 9.13 -21.33 2.37
C PRO A 174 9.72 -20.09 1.68
N ARG A 175 11.04 -19.90 1.75
CA ARG A 175 11.70 -18.72 1.14
C ARG A 175 11.44 -18.61 -0.36
N GLU A 176 11.32 -19.73 -1.07
CA GLU A 176 10.97 -19.76 -2.49
C GLU A 176 9.61 -19.12 -2.80
N TRP A 177 8.70 -19.06 -1.84
CA TRP A 177 7.42 -18.35 -1.97
C TRP A 177 7.57 -16.83 -1.81
N LEU A 178 8.73 -16.37 -1.37
CA LEU A 178 9.08 -14.95 -1.28
C LEU A 178 9.88 -14.50 -2.51
N LEU A 179 10.00 -15.31 -3.56
CA LEU A 179 10.69 -14.95 -4.79
C LEU A 179 9.74 -14.98 -6.00
N PRO A 180 9.81 -14.00 -6.91
CA PRO A 180 9.13 -14.13 -8.19
C PRO A 180 9.82 -15.22 -9.04
N PRO A 181 9.12 -15.77 -10.05
CA PRO A 181 9.71 -16.74 -10.98
C PRO A 181 10.96 -16.17 -11.65
N ARG A 182 12.04 -16.95 -11.73
CA ARG A 182 13.28 -16.46 -12.40
C ARG A 182 13.08 -16.17 -13.88
N GLU A 183 12.21 -16.95 -14.51
CA GLU A 183 11.80 -16.81 -15.90
C GLU A 183 10.28 -16.93 -15.97
N LEU A 184 9.69 -16.29 -16.98
CA LEU A 184 8.27 -16.41 -17.27
C LEU A 184 8.07 -17.15 -18.59
N THR A 185 7.14 -18.08 -18.60
CA THR A 185 6.57 -18.65 -19.82
C THR A 185 5.57 -17.66 -20.43
N LEU A 186 5.23 -17.86 -21.71
CA LEU A 186 4.18 -17.07 -22.35
C LEU A 186 2.82 -17.24 -21.65
N ALA A 187 2.53 -18.43 -21.12
CA ALA A 187 1.30 -18.71 -20.39
C ALA A 187 1.21 -17.90 -19.08
N GLN A 188 2.29 -17.88 -18.29
CA GLN A 188 2.37 -17.06 -17.07
C GLN A 188 2.26 -15.56 -17.40
N PHE A 189 2.98 -15.08 -18.42
CA PHE A 189 2.87 -13.70 -18.88
C PHE A 189 1.44 -13.34 -19.29
N SER A 190 0.79 -14.18 -20.10
CA SER A 190 -0.60 -14.00 -20.52
C SER A 190 -1.56 -14.00 -19.34
N PHE A 191 -1.33 -14.85 -18.35
CA PHE A 191 -2.12 -14.87 -17.12
C PHE A 191 -2.00 -13.55 -16.36
N LEU A 192 -0.77 -13.08 -16.09
CA LEU A 192 -0.54 -11.82 -15.35
C LEU A 192 -1.22 -10.64 -16.04
N LEU A 193 -1.08 -10.51 -17.37
CA LEU A 193 -1.75 -9.44 -18.11
C LEU A 193 -3.28 -9.56 -18.12
N ALA A 194 -3.82 -10.78 -18.15
CA ALA A 194 -5.26 -10.98 -18.07
C ALA A 194 -5.80 -10.53 -16.71
N GLN A 195 -5.12 -10.89 -15.61
CA GLN A 195 -5.55 -10.48 -14.28
C GLN A 195 -5.53 -8.96 -14.11
N MET A 196 -4.47 -8.29 -14.59
CA MET A 196 -4.34 -6.84 -14.55
C MET A 196 -5.32 -6.11 -15.48
N LYS A 197 -5.80 -6.78 -16.53
CA LYS A 197 -6.81 -6.20 -17.43
C LYS A 197 -8.20 -6.21 -16.81
N ASP A 198 -8.47 -7.20 -15.95
CA ASP A 198 -9.78 -7.35 -15.36
C ASP A 198 -9.97 -6.56 -14.05
N THR A 199 -8.96 -5.79 -13.61
CA THR A 199 -9.08 -4.81 -12.54
C THR A 199 -9.76 -3.54 -13.05
N GLU A 200 -10.43 -2.79 -12.18
CA GLU A 200 -10.95 -1.46 -12.52
C GLU A 200 -9.77 -0.52 -12.79
N PRO A 201 -9.64 0.07 -13.98
CA PRO A 201 -8.48 0.88 -14.33
C PRO A 201 -8.46 2.20 -13.56
N ILE A 202 -7.30 2.57 -13.00
CA ILE A 202 -7.13 3.85 -12.29
C ILE A 202 -7.27 5.05 -13.22
N ASP A 203 -6.92 4.88 -14.49
CA ASP A 203 -7.05 5.92 -15.51
C ASP A 203 -7.13 5.31 -16.93
N ALA A 204 -7.40 6.17 -17.91
CA ALA A 204 -7.47 5.78 -19.32
C ALA A 204 -6.14 5.30 -19.92
N VAL A 205 -5.00 5.53 -19.25
CA VAL A 205 -3.66 5.14 -19.70
C VAL A 205 -3.36 3.68 -19.32
N TRP A 206 -3.88 3.19 -18.20
CA TRP A 206 -3.63 1.82 -17.73
C TRP A 206 -3.93 0.73 -18.78
N PRO A 207 -5.11 0.68 -19.45
CA PRO A 207 -5.37 -0.31 -20.50
C PRO A 207 -4.41 -0.22 -21.70
N GLN A 208 -3.91 0.98 -22.00
CA GLN A 208 -2.93 1.21 -23.07
C GLN A 208 -1.56 0.64 -22.69
N GLN A 209 -1.14 0.80 -21.43
CA GLN A 209 0.07 0.19 -20.89
C GLN A 209 0.01 -1.34 -21.00
N LEU A 210 -1.11 -1.96 -20.60
CA LEU A 210 -1.30 -3.41 -20.71
C LEU A 210 -1.27 -3.90 -22.17
N THR A 211 -1.87 -3.13 -23.08
CA THR A 211 -1.82 -3.42 -24.52
C THR A 211 -0.39 -3.36 -25.05
N ALA A 212 0.38 -2.34 -24.66
CA ALA A 212 1.78 -2.21 -25.04
C ALA A 212 2.65 -3.37 -24.50
N LEU A 213 2.43 -3.81 -23.26
CA LEU A 213 3.08 -5.00 -22.71
C LEU A 213 2.77 -6.23 -23.55
N ARG A 214 1.48 -6.46 -23.87
CA ARG A 214 1.03 -7.62 -24.66
C ARG A 214 1.70 -7.68 -26.03
N LEU A 215 1.80 -6.55 -26.73
CA LEU A 215 2.42 -6.46 -28.05
C LEU A 215 3.91 -6.84 -28.03
N ASP A 216 4.60 -6.53 -26.93
CA ASP A 216 6.05 -6.77 -26.78
C ASP A 216 6.39 -8.06 -26.03
N CYS A 217 5.43 -8.94 -25.78
CA CYS A 217 5.59 -10.12 -24.93
C CYS A 217 6.87 -10.92 -25.19
N ARG A 218 7.18 -11.23 -26.45
CA ARG A 218 8.38 -12.00 -26.84
C ARG A 218 9.70 -11.31 -26.48
N GLN A 219 9.73 -9.98 -26.51
CA GLN A 219 10.90 -9.20 -26.14
C GLN A 219 10.99 -8.99 -24.63
N LEU A 220 9.85 -8.93 -23.94
CA LEU A 220 9.79 -8.68 -22.50
C LEU A 220 10.19 -9.89 -21.67
N LEU A 221 9.88 -11.13 -22.09
CA LEU A 221 10.29 -12.33 -21.35
C LEU A 221 11.81 -12.40 -21.06
N PRO A 222 12.72 -12.26 -22.05
CA PRO A 222 14.16 -12.23 -21.77
C PRO A 222 14.61 -10.97 -21.02
N ARG A 223 13.95 -9.81 -21.24
CA ARG A 223 14.29 -8.57 -20.51
C ARG A 223 13.92 -8.67 -19.03
N TYR A 224 12.80 -9.31 -18.71
CA TYR A 224 12.37 -9.62 -17.35
C TYR A 224 13.41 -10.46 -16.62
N ALA A 225 13.81 -11.59 -17.20
CA ALA A 225 14.79 -12.49 -16.59
C ALA A 225 16.14 -11.78 -16.38
N LYS A 226 16.58 -11.00 -17.38
CA LYS A 226 17.79 -10.19 -17.29
C LYS A 226 17.70 -9.15 -16.15
N LEU A 227 16.63 -8.35 -16.10
CA LEU A 227 16.45 -7.32 -15.08
C LEU A 227 16.39 -7.94 -13.68
N LEU A 228 15.65 -9.03 -13.51
CA LEU A 228 15.55 -9.75 -12.23
C LEU A 228 16.93 -10.26 -11.78
N SER A 229 17.71 -10.84 -12.70
CA SER A 229 19.08 -11.29 -12.42
C SER A 229 20.03 -10.14 -12.08
N GLU A 230 19.95 -9.00 -12.78
CA GLU A 230 20.80 -7.82 -12.54
C GLU A 230 20.50 -7.15 -11.19
N ARG A 231 19.23 -7.16 -10.74
CA ARG A 231 18.85 -6.65 -9.42
C ARG A 231 19.21 -7.60 -8.29
N GLY A 232 19.25 -8.90 -8.56
CA GLY A 232 19.59 -9.95 -7.60
C GLY A 232 18.40 -10.37 -6.71
N GLU A 233 18.51 -11.58 -6.17
CA GLU A 233 17.40 -12.22 -5.42
C GLU A 233 16.96 -11.41 -4.21
N ARG A 234 17.87 -10.77 -3.47
CA ARG A 234 17.52 -10.01 -2.26
C ARG A 234 16.58 -8.84 -2.55
N ALA A 235 16.81 -8.13 -3.67
CA ALA A 235 15.96 -7.02 -4.07
C ALA A 235 14.56 -7.51 -4.46
N ALA A 236 14.47 -8.64 -5.17
CA ALA A 236 13.21 -9.25 -5.55
C ALA A 236 12.45 -9.80 -4.34
N GLU A 237 13.15 -10.46 -3.42
CA GLU A 237 12.62 -11.01 -2.17
C GLU A 237 12.04 -9.92 -1.28
N LYS A 238 12.76 -8.80 -1.16
CA LYS A 238 12.29 -7.62 -0.42
C LYS A 238 10.97 -7.08 -0.97
N LEU A 239 10.84 -6.96 -2.30
CA LEU A 239 9.60 -6.49 -2.91
C LEU A 239 8.44 -7.45 -2.63
N VAL A 240 8.61 -8.75 -2.88
CA VAL A 240 7.57 -9.75 -2.59
C VAL A 240 7.21 -9.76 -1.10
N SER A 241 8.20 -9.68 -0.22
CA SER A 241 8.00 -9.63 1.23
C SER A 241 7.17 -8.41 1.65
N TYR A 242 7.43 -7.24 1.06
CA TYR A 242 6.67 -6.03 1.37
C TYR A 242 5.23 -6.11 0.84
N LEU A 243 5.03 -6.65 -0.36
CA LEU A 243 3.69 -6.88 -0.90
C LEU A 243 2.90 -7.89 -0.05
N LEU A 244 3.55 -8.93 0.47
CA LEU A 244 2.92 -9.88 1.38
C LEU A 244 2.63 -9.25 2.75
N TYR A 245 3.58 -8.49 3.30
CA TYR A 245 3.45 -7.75 4.55
C TYR A 245 2.17 -6.89 4.56
N ARG A 246 1.93 -6.15 3.48
CA ARG A 246 0.72 -5.31 3.26
C ARG A 246 -0.60 -6.09 3.31
N GLN A 247 -0.58 -7.40 3.08
CA GLN A 247 -1.79 -8.23 2.99
C GLN A 247 -1.94 -9.21 4.17
N LEU A 248 -1.07 -9.19 5.18
CA LEU A 248 -1.06 -10.18 6.27
C LEU A 248 -2.34 -10.18 7.12
N SER A 249 -3.09 -9.07 7.17
CA SER A 249 -4.40 -9.02 7.83
C SER A 249 -5.44 -9.92 7.16
N LYS A 250 -5.25 -10.23 5.87
CA LYS A 250 -6.17 -11.03 5.06
C LYS A 250 -5.86 -12.53 5.11
N ALA A 251 -4.86 -12.95 5.89
CA ALA A 251 -4.38 -14.33 5.91
C ALA A 251 -5.43 -15.32 6.42
N ASP A 252 -6.34 -14.92 7.31
CA ASP A 252 -7.41 -15.79 7.81
C ASP A 252 -8.54 -15.97 6.79
N ALA A 253 -8.74 -14.99 5.91
CA ALA A 253 -9.75 -15.05 4.85
C ALA A 253 -9.27 -15.86 3.64
N TYR A 254 -8.01 -15.66 3.20
CA TYR A 254 -7.50 -16.23 1.95
C TYR A 254 -6.44 -17.33 2.12
N GLY A 255 -5.82 -17.43 3.31
CA GLY A 255 -4.70 -18.33 3.55
C GLY A 255 -3.36 -17.80 3.01
N MET A 256 -2.27 -18.21 3.66
CA MET A 256 -0.91 -17.73 3.34
C MET A 256 -0.46 -18.07 1.92
N GLU A 257 -0.86 -19.22 1.38
CA GLU A 257 -0.47 -19.64 0.04
C GLU A 257 -1.03 -18.69 -1.03
N ALA A 258 -2.31 -18.30 -0.93
CA ALA A 258 -2.93 -17.35 -1.85
C ALA A 258 -2.28 -15.97 -1.76
N LEU A 259 -2.00 -15.49 -0.54
CA LEU A 259 -1.33 -14.21 -0.33
C LEU A 259 0.11 -14.21 -0.88
N CYS A 260 0.86 -15.31 -0.70
CA CYS A 260 2.19 -15.44 -1.28
C CYS A 260 2.12 -15.44 -2.81
N ARG A 261 1.17 -16.16 -3.41
CA ARG A 261 0.98 -16.15 -4.87
C ARG A 261 0.61 -14.77 -5.39
N TYR A 262 -0.27 -14.05 -4.70
CA TYR A 262 -0.57 -12.64 -5.00
C TYR A 262 0.71 -11.80 -5.00
N ALA A 263 1.50 -11.83 -3.92
CA ALA A 263 2.72 -11.04 -3.80
C ALA A 263 3.74 -11.38 -4.91
N ARG A 264 3.94 -12.68 -5.19
CA ARG A 264 4.84 -13.17 -6.24
C ARG A 264 4.39 -12.75 -7.64
N CYS A 265 3.11 -12.90 -7.96
CA CYS A 265 2.55 -12.55 -9.26
C CYS A 265 2.65 -11.04 -9.52
N ASN A 266 2.31 -10.24 -8.52
CA ASN A 266 2.37 -8.79 -8.63
C ASN A 266 3.81 -8.28 -8.71
N ALA A 267 4.75 -8.85 -7.95
CA ALA A 267 6.17 -8.57 -8.15
C ALA A 267 6.63 -8.93 -9.56
N ALA A 268 6.24 -10.10 -10.10
CA ALA A 268 6.57 -10.48 -11.46
C ALA A 268 6.02 -9.48 -12.49
N PHE A 269 4.79 -9.01 -12.32
CA PHE A 269 4.20 -7.96 -13.16
C PHE A 269 4.95 -6.63 -13.06
N ILE A 270 5.31 -6.18 -11.85
CA ILE A 270 6.11 -4.96 -11.64
C ILE A 270 7.42 -5.04 -12.41
N TYR A 271 8.12 -6.18 -12.36
CA TYR A 271 9.36 -6.36 -13.12
C TYR A 271 9.13 -6.39 -14.64
N LEU A 272 7.97 -6.89 -15.12
CA LEU A 272 7.60 -6.78 -16.54
C LEU A 272 7.37 -5.33 -16.96
N LEU A 273 6.66 -4.56 -16.13
CA LEU A 273 6.43 -3.14 -16.36
C LEU A 273 7.76 -2.37 -16.37
N ALA A 274 8.64 -2.63 -15.39
CA ALA A 274 9.98 -2.05 -15.32
C ALA A 274 10.86 -2.44 -16.52
N ALA A 275 10.75 -3.67 -17.02
CA ALA A 275 11.47 -4.12 -18.21
C ALA A 275 11.00 -3.41 -19.50
N LYS A 276 9.76 -2.90 -19.51
CA LYS A 276 9.18 -2.12 -20.60
C LYS A 276 9.52 -0.64 -20.49
N THR A 277 9.45 -0.06 -19.29
CA THR A 277 9.66 1.38 -19.04
C THR A 277 11.11 1.74 -18.78
N HIS A 278 11.95 0.76 -18.44
CA HIS A 278 13.30 0.95 -17.93
C HIS A 278 13.37 1.71 -16.60
N ASP A 279 12.27 1.71 -15.84
CA ASP A 279 12.14 2.42 -14.57
C ASP A 279 11.43 1.51 -13.54
N LEU A 280 12.22 0.94 -12.62
CA LEU A 280 11.70 0.08 -11.56
C LEU A 280 10.97 0.87 -10.47
N PRO A 281 11.52 1.99 -9.93
CA PRO A 281 10.75 2.84 -9.03
C PRO A 281 9.37 3.22 -9.56
N GLU A 282 9.29 3.69 -10.82
CA GLU A 282 8.00 4.06 -11.39
C GLU A 282 7.09 2.86 -11.61
N ALA A 283 7.63 1.70 -12.00
CA ALA A 283 6.83 0.49 -12.14
C ALA A 283 6.20 0.03 -10.81
N VAL A 284 6.93 0.16 -9.69
CA VAL A 284 6.40 -0.14 -8.35
C VAL A 284 5.31 0.87 -7.99
N ARG A 285 5.59 2.17 -8.17
CA ARG A 285 4.65 3.25 -7.85
C ARG A 285 3.35 3.13 -8.62
N ARG A 286 3.47 2.96 -9.94
CA ARG A 286 2.35 2.83 -10.86
C ARG A 286 1.50 1.59 -10.59
N TRP A 287 2.13 0.47 -10.25
CA TRP A 287 1.39 -0.73 -9.84
C TRP A 287 0.60 -0.49 -8.55
N SER A 288 1.20 0.16 -7.55
CA SER A 288 0.53 0.44 -6.28
C SER A 288 -0.63 1.41 -6.44
N GLU A 289 -0.47 2.47 -7.22
CA GLU A 289 -1.54 3.41 -7.58
C GLU A 289 -2.75 2.67 -8.22
N GLN A 290 -2.50 1.67 -9.06
CA GLN A 290 -3.55 0.90 -9.71
C GLN A 290 -4.19 -0.18 -8.80
N ILE A 291 -3.42 -0.78 -7.90
CA ILE A 291 -3.83 -2.01 -7.20
C ILE A 291 -3.97 -1.81 -5.69
N GLU A 292 -2.97 -1.22 -5.03
CA GLU A 292 -2.83 -1.27 -3.58
C GLU A 292 -3.90 -0.46 -2.84
N TYR A 293 -4.43 0.59 -3.48
CA TYR A 293 -5.44 1.49 -2.92
C TYR A 293 -6.87 1.15 -3.34
N ASP A 294 -7.06 0.08 -4.12
CA ASP A 294 -8.37 -0.43 -4.49
C ASP A 294 -8.54 -1.84 -3.89
N GLU A 295 -9.43 -1.94 -2.90
CA GLU A 295 -9.67 -3.18 -2.17
C GLU A 295 -10.29 -4.27 -3.05
N GLU A 296 -11.13 -3.90 -4.03
CA GLU A 296 -11.76 -4.83 -4.96
C GLU A 296 -10.73 -5.40 -5.93
N ASN A 297 -9.88 -4.54 -6.49
CA ASN A 297 -8.75 -4.96 -7.32
C ASN A 297 -7.81 -5.88 -6.54
N THR A 298 -7.48 -5.53 -5.31
CA THR A 298 -6.63 -6.36 -4.45
C THR A 298 -7.27 -7.72 -4.17
N ALA A 299 -8.53 -7.76 -3.75
CA ALA A 299 -9.26 -9.00 -3.48
C ALA A 299 -9.34 -9.89 -4.72
N ARG A 300 -9.70 -9.31 -5.86
CA ARG A 300 -9.75 -10.01 -7.16
C ARG A 300 -8.42 -10.68 -7.49
N LEU A 301 -7.33 -9.95 -7.36
CA LEU A 301 -6.00 -10.49 -7.67
C LEU A 301 -5.56 -11.56 -6.67
N ILE A 302 -5.90 -11.43 -5.38
CA ILE A 302 -5.63 -12.49 -4.39
C ILE A 302 -6.36 -13.77 -4.77
N GLU A 303 -7.64 -13.69 -5.12
CA GLU A 303 -8.44 -14.84 -5.54
C GLU A 303 -7.90 -15.49 -6.81
N ALA A 304 -7.65 -14.68 -7.85
CA ALA A 304 -7.15 -15.18 -9.12
C ALA A 304 -5.76 -15.84 -9.00
N CYS A 305 -4.85 -15.22 -8.25
CA CYS A 305 -3.52 -15.78 -7.99
C CYS A 305 -3.60 -16.98 -7.02
N GLY A 306 -4.58 -17.03 -6.13
CA GLY A 306 -4.82 -18.15 -5.23
C GLY A 306 -5.31 -19.41 -5.95
N GLN A 307 -6.03 -19.26 -7.07
CA GLN A 307 -6.65 -20.38 -7.80
C GLN A 307 -5.74 -21.07 -8.84
N VAL A 308 -4.58 -20.50 -9.17
CA VAL A 308 -3.65 -21.15 -10.12
C VAL A 308 -3.05 -22.44 -9.55
N PRO A 309 -2.74 -23.44 -10.40
CA PRO A 309 -2.08 -24.67 -9.94
C PRO A 309 -0.76 -24.39 -9.22
N ALA A 310 -0.43 -25.19 -8.20
CA ALA A 310 0.75 -24.96 -7.37
C ALA A 310 2.09 -24.88 -8.14
N MET A 311 2.20 -25.56 -9.27
CA MET A 311 3.40 -25.53 -10.13
C MET A 311 3.34 -24.45 -11.23
N PHE A 312 2.34 -23.57 -11.23
CA PHE A 312 2.21 -22.55 -12.25
C PHE A 312 3.19 -21.38 -12.06
N PHE A 313 3.73 -21.15 -10.86
CA PHE A 313 4.67 -20.06 -10.56
C PHE A 313 5.82 -20.44 -9.61
#